data_AF-A0A7K2ZMX3-F1
#
_entry.id   AF-A0A7K2ZMX3-F1
#
_cell.length_a   1.000
_cell.length_b   1.000
_cell.length_c   1.000
_cell.angle_alpha   90.00
_cell.angle_beta   90.00
_cell.angle_gamma   90.00
#
_symmetry.space_group_name_H-M   'P 1'
#
loop_
_entity.id
_entity.type
_entity.pdbx_description
1 polymer ?
#
loop_
_entity_poly.entity_id
_entity_poly.type
_entity_poly.pdbx_seq_one_letter_code
_entity_poly.pdbx_strand_id
1 'polypeptide(L)' 'MEPPPPTVGTLLIDTSRGNRVGEFRGVAGLYWSLRPVGGGREWEVEPRHVRPALPIERLRARTARANARSRGEVL' A
#
# COMPACT_ATOMS: atom_id res chain seq x y z
N MET A 1 20.41 3.67 11.41
CA MET A 1 19.55 2.49 11.57
C MET A 1 18.30 2.72 10.75
N GLU A 2 17.99 1.79 9.86
CA GLU A 2 16.73 1.81 9.13
C GLU A 2 15.58 1.53 10.11
N PRO A 3 14.43 2.23 10.02
CA PRO A 3 13.30 1.95 10.89
C PRO A 3 12.88 0.48 10.74
N PRO A 4 12.41 -0.17 11.82
CA PRO A 4 11.95 -1.54 11.73
C PRO A 4 10.81 -1.66 10.71
N PRO A 5 10.67 -2.83 10.05
CA PRO A 5 9.56 -3.06 9.14
C PRO A 5 8.20 -2.81 9.85
N PRO A 6 7.22 -2.19 9.18
CA PRO A 6 5.89 -1.99 9.73
C PRO A 6 5.18 -3.32 10.01
N THR A 7 4.08 -3.26 10.76
CA THR A 7 3.19 -4.43 10.91
C THR A 7 2.51 -4.76 9.59
N VAL A 8 2.36 -6.05 9.26
CA VAL A 8 1.56 -6.52 8.11
C VAL A 8 0.15 -5.93 8.17
N GLY A 9 -0.34 -5.46 7.02
CA GLY A 9 -1.60 -4.72 6.88
C GLY A 9 -1.47 -3.20 7.06
N THR A 10 -0.30 -2.68 7.44
CA THR A 10 -0.06 -1.24 7.50
C THR A 10 -0.19 -0.62 6.11
N LEU A 11 -0.98 0.44 5.98
CA LEU A 11 -1.08 1.21 4.74
C LEU A 11 0.12 2.15 4.57
N LEU A 12 0.82 1.96 3.46
CA LEU A 12 2.00 2.71 3.06
C LEU A 12 1.74 3.39 1.70
N ILE A 13 2.46 4.48 1.47
CA ILE A 13 2.53 5.18 0.20
C ILE A 13 3.88 4.90 -0.42
N ASP A 14 3.87 4.35 -1.63
CA ASP A 14 5.03 4.23 -2.51
C ASP A 14 5.17 5.54 -3.31
N THR A 15 6.12 6.38 -2.92
CA THR A 15 6.37 7.68 -3.55
C THR A 15 7.03 7.54 -4.92
N SER A 16 7.73 6.42 -5.18
CA SER A 16 8.36 6.14 -6.48
C SER A 16 7.35 5.83 -7.57
N ARG A 17 6.13 5.44 -7.19
CA ARG A 17 5.03 5.08 -8.11
C ARG A 17 3.87 6.07 -8.04
N GLY A 18 4.17 7.36 -8.00
CA GLY A 18 3.15 8.42 -8.03
C GLY A 18 2.22 8.39 -6.81
N ASN A 19 2.79 8.14 -5.63
CA ASN A 19 2.06 7.99 -4.36
C ASN A 19 1.04 6.85 -4.35
N ARG A 20 1.38 5.71 -4.97
CA ARG A 20 0.53 4.52 -4.96
C ARG A 20 0.37 3.97 -3.54
N VAL A 21 -0.87 3.72 -3.11
CA VAL A 21 -1.16 3.18 -1.76
C VAL A 21 -1.17 1.66 -1.78
N GLY A 22 -0.51 1.04 -0.80
CA GLY A 22 -0.52 -0.41 -0.61
C GLY A 22 -0.51 -0.84 0.86
N GLU A 23 -1.02 -2.04 1.11
CA GLU A 23 -0.90 -2.75 2.38
C GLU A 23 0.44 -3.47 2.44
N PHE A 24 1.22 -3.23 3.50
CA PHE A 24 2.45 -3.96 3.77
C PHE A 24 2.16 -5.45 3.97
N ARG A 25 2.85 -6.30 3.21
CA ARG A 25 2.71 -7.76 3.26
C ARG A 25 3.90 -8.46 3.91
N GLY A 26 5.05 -7.80 3.95
CA GLY A 26 6.26 -8.33 4.56
C GLY A 26 7.53 -7.83 3.86
N VAL A 27 8.66 -8.32 4.35
CA VAL A 27 9.98 -8.06 3.75
C VAL A 27 10.26 -9.13 2.70
N ALA A 28 10.72 -8.68 1.52
CA ALA A 28 11.17 -9.49 0.39
C ALA A 28 12.63 -9.14 0.07
N GLY A 29 13.56 -9.73 0.83
CA GLY A 29 14.98 -9.37 0.75
C GLY A 29 15.22 -7.91 1.19
N LEU A 30 15.77 -7.09 0.28
CA LEU A 30 16.00 -5.65 0.51
C LEU A 30 14.75 -4.79 0.23
N TYR A 31 13.69 -5.40 -0.30
CA TYR A 31 12.46 -4.73 -0.67
C TYR A 31 11.35 -5.05 0.32
N TRP A 32 10.32 -4.22 0.33
CA TRP A 32 9.06 -4.48 1.01
C TRP A 32 8.01 -4.90 -0.03
N SER A 33 7.25 -5.95 0.28
CA SER A 33 6.09 -6.36 -0.52
C SER A 33 4.86 -5.56 -0.10
N LEU A 34 4.22 -4.90 -1.07
CA LEU A 34 2.95 -4.21 -0.91
C LEU A 34 1.87 -4.83 -1.78
N ARG A 35 0.62 -4.78 -1.32
CA ARG A 35 -0.57 -5.20 -2.09
C ARG A 35 -1.57 -4.05 -2.23
N PRO A 36 -2.28 -3.90 -3.36
CA PRO A 36 -3.23 -2.79 -3.50
C PRO A 36 -4.42 -2.98 -2.55
N VAL A 37 -4.92 -1.87 -2.01
CA VAL A 37 -6.16 -1.87 -1.21
C VAL A 37 -7.33 -2.22 -2.13
N GLY A 38 -7.86 -3.43 -1.99
CA GLY A 38 -8.78 -3.95 -3.03
C GLY A 38 -8.48 -5.38 -3.44
N GLY A 39 -7.21 -5.77 -3.38
CA GLY A 39 -6.72 -6.93 -4.13
C GLY A 39 -6.00 -6.49 -5.41
N GLY A 40 -5.48 -7.46 -6.15
CA GLY A 40 -4.58 -7.20 -7.29
C GLY A 40 -3.15 -7.68 -7.01
N ARG A 41 -2.27 -7.46 -7.99
CA ARG A 41 -0.89 -7.96 -7.94
C ARG A 41 -0.08 -7.22 -6.88
N GLU A 42 0.62 -7.99 -6.05
CA GLU A 42 1.65 -7.45 -5.16
C GLU A 42 2.78 -6.82 -5.97
N TRP A 43 3.47 -5.85 -5.36
CA TRP A 43 4.68 -5.26 -5.90
C TRP A 43 5.71 -5.04 -4.81
N GLU A 44 6.97 -5.06 -5.22
CA GLU A 44 8.11 -4.77 -4.38
C GLU A 44 8.50 -3.29 -4.49
N VAL A 45 8.92 -2.71 -3.37
CA VAL A 45 9.36 -1.32 -3.26
C VAL A 45 10.50 -1.22 -2.25
N GLU A 46 11.47 -0.34 -2.53
CA GLU A 46 12.54 -0.09 -1.58
C GLU A 46 12.02 0.70 -0.36
N PRO A 47 12.43 0.36 0.87
CA PRO A 47 11.92 1.01 2.07
C PRO A 47 12.09 2.54 2.07
N ARG A 48 13.17 3.05 1.46
CA ARG A 48 13.42 4.50 1.35
C ARG A 48 12.37 5.25 0.51
N HIS A 49 11.61 4.55 -0.33
CA HIS A 49 10.55 5.14 -1.14
C HIS A 49 9.16 4.97 -0.52
N VAL A 50 9.08 4.43 0.70
CA VAL A 50 7.79 4.29 1.38
C VAL A 50 7.68 5.20 2.59
N ARG A 51 6.45 5.62 2.84
CA ARG A 51 6.07 6.30 4.09
C ARG A 51 4.72 5.79 4.59
N PRO A 52 4.42 5.94 5.88
CA PRO A 52 3.06 5.75 6.38
C PRO A 52 2.06 6.59 5.59
N ALA A 53 0.93 5.99 5.24
CA ALA A 53 -0.19 6.74 4.69
C ALA A 53 -0.79 7.65 5.75
N LEU A 54 -1.07 8.91 5.38
CA LEU A 54 -1.76 9.88 6.20
C LEU A 54 -3.23 9.45 6.40
N PRO A 55 -3.91 9.90 7.47
CA PRO A 55 -5.31 9.53 7.72
C PRO A 55 -6.24 9.75 6.53
N ILE A 56 -6.09 10.88 5.82
CA ILE A 56 -6.90 11.21 4.64
C ILE A 56 -6.60 10.27 3.45
N GLU A 57 -5.35 9.84 3.29
CA GLU A 57 -4.93 8.92 2.23
C GLU A 57 -5.44 7.50 2.51
N ARG A 58 -5.41 7.07 3.78
CA ARG A 58 -6.02 5.81 4.23
C ARG A 58 -7.51 5.79 3.97
N LEU A 59 -8.20 6.91 4.26
CA LEU A 59 -9.63 7.04 3.99
C LEU A 59 -9.91 6.95 2.49
N ARG A 60 -9.19 7.73 1.67
CA ARG A 60 -9.34 7.71 0.20
C ARG A 60 -9.11 6.33 -0.39
N ALA A 61 -8.08 5.60 0.06
CA ALA A 61 -7.80 4.25 -0.43
C ALA A 61 -8.94 3.27 -0.12
N ARG A 62 -9.50 3.32 1.09
CA ARG A 62 -10.66 2.49 1.47
C ARG A 62 -11.93 2.88 0.71
N THR A 63 -12.18 4.18 0.52
CA THR A 63 -13.34 4.67 -0.25
C THR A 63 -13.20 4.34 -1.73
N ALA A 64 -12.00 4.44 -2.31
CA ALA A 64 -11.75 4.04 -3.70
C ALA A 64 -12.09 2.55 -3.92
N ARG A 65 -11.74 1.67 -2.96
CA ARG A 65 -12.20 0.27 -2.97
C ARG A 65 -13.73 0.16 -2.94
N ALA A 66 -14.39 0.88 -2.04
CA ALA A 66 -15.86 0.84 -1.93
C ALA A 66 -16.55 1.32 -3.22
N ASN A 67 -16.02 2.38 -3.83
CA ASN A 67 -16.52 2.94 -5.09
C ASN A 67 -16.28 1.98 -6.26
N ALA A 68 -15.09 1.40 -6.38
CA ALA A 68 -14.77 0.43 -7.42
C ALA A 68 -15.68 -0.81 -7.32
N ARG A 69 -15.97 -1.28 -6.10
CA ARG A 69 -16.89 -2.40 -5.87
C ARG A 69 -18.32 -2.06 -6.29
N SER A 70 -18.80 -0.86 -5.93
CA SER A 70 -20.11 -0.34 -6.35
C SER A 70 -20.24 -0.27 -7.89
N ARG A 71 -19.14 0.06 -8.58
CA ARG A 71 -19.08 0.13 -10.05
C ARG A 71 -18.82 -1.21 -10.74
N GLY A 72 -18.60 -2.30 -9.99
CA GLY A 72 -18.26 -3.62 -10.55
C GLY A 72 -16.84 -3.74 -11.09
N GLU A 73 -15.94 -2.82 -10.75
CA GLU A 73 -14.55 -2.77 -11.25
C GLU A 73 -13.60 -3.67 -10.44
N VAL A 74 -14.02 -4.09 -9.24
CA VAL A 74 -13.29 -5.03 -8.37
C VAL A 74 -14.26 -6.06 -7.81
N LEU A 75 -13.86 -7.34 -7.83
CA LEU A 75 -14.62 -8.48 -7.32
C LEU A 75 -14.32 -8.74 -5.84
#